data_AF-A0A2E6ZKY3-F1
#
_entry.id   AF-A0A2E6ZKY3-F1
#
_cell.length_a   1.000
_cell.length_b   1.000
_cell.length_c   1.000
_cell.angle_alpha   90.00
_cell.angle_beta   90.00
_cell.angle_gamma   90.00
#
_symmetry.space_group_name_H-M   'P 1'
#
loop_
_entity.id
_entity.type
_entity.pdbx_description
1 polymer ?
#
loop_
_entity_poly.entity_id
_entity_poly.type
_entity_poly.pdbx_seq_one_letter_code
_entity_poly.pdbx_strand_id
1 'polypeptide(L)'
;MTISTKMLNDSIKKISETNSLLDMLCEFEKVIDDADVYAYKNWDKGEVLEGPNLGRHFVSVKLLYKGKQMPDPDGAKRLLNLECQVKYNKDTLLMPRRVKTFDDVDVDIRPDGSQRYKAKTTSEPCWVVEIKMPRRYVDEFNADVVSVDEDNYVDQEKAQNQGSADAIANTPLPIPPSPGLGI
;
A
#
# COMPACT_ATOMS: atom_id res chain seq x y z
N MET A 1 1.58 -14.37 -40.47
CA MET A 1 1.98 -13.31 -39.53
C MET A 1 3.06 -13.85 -38.61
N THR A 2 4.33 -13.50 -38.85
CA THR A 2 5.43 -13.87 -37.96
C THR A 2 5.52 -12.84 -36.84
N ILE A 3 5.06 -13.19 -35.65
CA ILE A 3 5.26 -12.37 -34.46
C ILE A 3 6.77 -12.37 -34.17
N SER A 4 7.37 -11.18 -34.06
CA SER A 4 8.80 -11.03 -33.75
C SER A 4 9.10 -11.65 -32.39
N THR A 5 10.16 -12.44 -32.29
CA THR A 5 10.63 -13.06 -31.03
C THR A 5 10.90 -12.02 -29.95
N LYS A 6 11.27 -10.78 -30.34
CA LYS A 6 11.40 -9.64 -29.43
C LYS A 6 10.06 -9.26 -28.79
N MET A 7 8.98 -9.18 -29.57
CA MET A 7 7.64 -8.85 -29.04
C MET A 7 7.13 -9.92 -28.07
N LEU A 8 7.43 -11.20 -28.33
CA LEU A 8 7.10 -12.28 -27.41
C LEU A 8 7.89 -12.17 -26.10
N ASN A 9 9.21 -11.94 -26.16
CA ASN A 9 10.02 -11.75 -24.96
C ASN A 9 9.60 -10.51 -24.16
N ASP A 10 9.27 -9.40 -24.82
CA ASP A 10 8.79 -8.19 -24.15
C ASP A 10 7.39 -8.41 -23.52
N SER A 11 6.54 -9.19 -24.16
CA SER A 11 5.23 -9.56 -23.59
C SER A 11 5.38 -10.51 -22.39
N ILE A 12 6.29 -11.48 -22.48
CA ILE A 12 6.60 -12.39 -21.39
C ILE A 12 7.22 -11.64 -20.21
N LYS A 13 8.16 -10.71 -20.47
CA LYS A 13 8.71 -9.82 -19.44
C LYS A 13 7.63 -8.98 -18.80
N LYS A 14 6.78 -8.31 -19.58
CA LYS A 14 5.65 -7.54 -19.05
C LYS A 14 4.72 -8.37 -18.18
N ILE A 15 4.36 -9.59 -18.61
CA ILE A 15 3.51 -10.48 -17.81
C ILE A 15 4.24 -10.96 -16.55
N SER A 16 5.55 -11.19 -16.63
CA SER A 16 6.39 -11.60 -15.50
C SER A 16 6.67 -10.47 -14.50
N GLU A 17 6.72 -9.23 -14.97
CA GLU A 17 6.95 -8.00 -14.19
C GLU A 17 5.63 -7.37 -13.74
N THR A 18 4.48 -7.87 -14.21
CA THR A 18 3.18 -7.42 -13.70
C THR A 18 3.04 -7.95 -12.28
N ASN A 19 3.07 -7.04 -11.30
CA ASN A 19 2.80 -7.36 -9.90
C ASN A 19 1.58 -8.29 -9.80
N SER A 20 1.77 -9.42 -9.12
CA SER A 20 0.66 -10.32 -8.83
C SER A 20 -0.39 -9.56 -8.01
N LEU A 21 -1.65 -9.97 -8.10
CA LEU A 21 -2.70 -9.47 -7.20
C LEU A 21 -2.31 -9.63 -5.72
N LEU A 22 -1.49 -10.64 -5.41
CA LEU A 22 -0.96 -10.86 -4.07
C LEU A 22 0.09 -9.79 -3.71
N ASP A 23 1.01 -9.47 -4.61
CA ASP A 23 2.04 -8.45 -4.37
C ASP A 23 1.41 -7.07 -4.12
N MET A 24 0.39 -6.70 -4.91
CA MET A 24 -0.39 -5.48 -4.66
C MET A 24 -1.08 -5.48 -3.30
N LEU A 25 -1.53 -6.65 -2.82
CA LEU A 25 -2.17 -6.75 -1.51
C LEU A 25 -1.13 -6.65 -0.38
N CYS A 26 0.08 -7.16 -0.58
CA CYS A 26 1.21 -6.96 0.32
C CYS A 26 1.67 -5.50 0.36
N GLU A 27 1.78 -4.83 -0.79
CA GLU A 27 2.09 -3.40 -0.86
C GLU A 27 1.02 -2.56 -0.14
N PHE A 28 -0.25 -2.90 -0.34
CA PHE A 28 -1.35 -2.27 0.39
C PHE A 28 -1.24 -2.45 1.91
N GLU A 29 -0.85 -3.64 2.38
CA GLU A 29 -0.65 -3.91 3.80
C GLU A 29 0.52 -3.11 4.38
N LYS A 30 1.63 -3.02 3.63
CA LYS A 30 2.78 -2.19 4.00
C LYS A 30 2.40 -0.73 4.19
N VAL A 31 1.57 -0.15 3.32
CA VAL A 31 1.13 1.25 3.45
C VAL A 31 0.26 1.45 4.70
N ILE A 32 -0.52 0.44 5.10
CA ILE A 32 -1.30 0.47 6.34
C ILE A 32 -0.37 0.38 7.56
N ASP A 33 0.70 -0.41 7.47
CA ASP A 33 1.70 -0.54 8.52
C ASP A 33 2.51 0.76 8.70
N ASP A 34 2.96 1.36 7.59
CA ASP A 34 3.64 2.66 7.55
C ASP A 34 2.76 3.80 8.11
N ALA A 35 1.44 3.64 8.10
CA ALA A 35 0.48 4.57 8.69
C ALA A 35 0.28 4.39 10.21
N ASP A 36 1.00 3.45 10.84
CA ASP A 36 0.92 3.07 12.25
C ASP A 36 -0.50 2.69 12.71
N VAL A 37 -1.31 2.15 11.80
CA VAL A 37 -2.72 1.85 12.08
C VAL A 37 -2.87 0.66 13.03
N TYR A 38 -1.88 -0.24 13.08
CA TYR A 38 -1.83 -1.38 14.00
C TYR A 38 -1.82 -0.97 15.48
N ALA A 39 -1.38 0.26 15.81
CA ALA A 39 -1.39 0.77 17.18
C ALA A 39 -2.81 1.02 17.72
N TYR A 40 -3.80 1.08 16.82
CA TYR A 40 -5.19 1.37 17.16
C TYR A 40 -6.01 0.09 17.37
N LYS A 41 -7.03 0.19 18.22
CA LYS A 41 -7.77 -0.98 18.69
C LYS A 41 -8.51 -1.70 17.54
N ASN A 42 -8.39 -3.03 17.51
CA ASN A 42 -9.07 -3.96 16.61
C ASN A 42 -8.69 -3.86 15.12
N TRP A 43 -7.76 -3.00 14.71
CA TRP A 43 -7.31 -2.94 13.31
C TRP A 43 -6.60 -4.23 12.86
N ASP A 44 -5.91 -4.87 13.79
CA ASP A 44 -5.23 -6.17 13.68
C ASP A 44 -6.16 -7.36 13.37
N LYS A 45 -7.47 -7.23 13.65
CA LYS A 45 -8.45 -8.32 13.52
C LYS A 45 -9.19 -8.31 12.18
N GLY A 46 -8.78 -7.46 11.25
CA GLY A 46 -9.39 -7.37 9.93
C GLY A 46 -9.07 -8.61 9.09
N GLU A 47 -10.09 -9.27 8.58
CA GLU A 47 -9.95 -10.36 7.61
C GLU A 47 -10.22 -9.80 6.20
N VAL A 48 -9.40 -10.14 5.21
CA VAL A 48 -9.66 -9.71 3.82
C VAL A 48 -10.93 -10.40 3.33
N LEU A 49 -11.95 -9.60 3.01
CA LEU A 49 -13.23 -10.08 2.47
C LEU A 49 -13.20 -10.11 0.94
N GLU A 50 -12.69 -9.04 0.33
CA GLU A 50 -12.67 -8.84 -1.11
C GLU A 50 -11.54 -7.89 -1.50
N GLY A 51 -10.79 -8.22 -2.56
CA GLY A 51 -9.74 -7.37 -3.11
C GLY A 51 -8.47 -8.13 -3.47
N PRO A 52 -7.49 -7.46 -4.10
CA PRO A 52 -7.51 -6.04 -4.46
C PRO A 52 -8.30 -5.78 -5.76
N ASN A 53 -9.23 -4.83 -5.74
CA ASN A 53 -9.97 -4.41 -6.93
C ASN A 53 -9.29 -3.17 -7.54
N LEU A 54 -8.82 -3.31 -8.78
CA LEU A 54 -8.05 -2.29 -9.47
C LEU A 54 -8.97 -1.34 -10.24
N GLY A 55 -9.09 -0.11 -9.75
CA GLY A 55 -9.69 1.00 -10.49
C GLY A 55 -8.65 1.76 -11.31
N ARG A 56 -9.11 2.79 -12.03
CA ARG A 56 -8.21 3.69 -12.79
C ARG A 56 -7.25 4.48 -11.89
N HIS A 57 -7.72 4.91 -10.73
CA HIS A 57 -6.98 5.79 -9.82
C HIS A 57 -6.82 5.23 -8.41
N PHE A 58 -7.62 4.24 -8.04
CA PHE A 58 -7.67 3.71 -6.68
C PHE A 58 -7.64 2.18 -6.69
N VAL A 59 -6.98 1.61 -5.69
CA VAL A 59 -7.08 0.20 -5.31
C VAL A 59 -8.10 0.11 -4.17
N SER A 60 -9.09 -0.76 -4.31
CA SER A 60 -10.13 -0.96 -3.28
C SER A 60 -9.98 -2.33 -2.64
N VAL A 61 -9.91 -2.36 -1.30
CA VAL A 61 -9.88 -3.58 -0.49
C VAL A 61 -10.97 -3.48 0.57
N LYS A 62 -11.71 -4.57 0.78
CA LYS A 62 -12.71 -4.68 1.84
C LYS A 62 -12.22 -5.60 2.93
N LEU A 63 -12.21 -5.11 4.16
CA LEU A 63 -11.86 -5.84 5.37
C LEU A 63 -13.12 -6.15 6.17
N LEU A 64 -13.26 -7.38 6.62
CA LEU A 64 -14.34 -7.84 7.48
C LEU A 64 -13.88 -7.91 8.93
N TYR A 65 -14.72 -7.37 9.81
CA TYR A 65 -14.54 -7.42 11.26
C TYR A 65 -15.79 -8.02 11.91
N LYS A 66 -15.58 -8.95 12.85
CA LYS A 66 -16.67 -9.71 13.48
C LYS A 66 -17.37 -8.90 14.56
N GLY A 67 -18.70 -8.76 14.47
CA GLY A 67 -19.59 -8.26 15.54
C GLY A 67 -19.12 -6.99 16.26
N LYS A 68 -18.61 -7.17 17.47
CA LYS A 68 -18.17 -6.08 18.37
C LYS A 68 -16.73 -5.62 18.12
N GLN A 69 -16.00 -6.26 17.21
CA GLN A 69 -14.60 -5.97 16.91
C GLN A 69 -14.45 -4.85 15.86
N MET A 70 -15.29 -3.82 15.96
CA MET A 70 -15.18 -2.66 15.07
C MET A 70 -13.80 -2.01 15.26
N PRO A 71 -13.07 -1.71 14.17
CA PRO A 71 -11.79 -1.02 14.26
C PRO A 71 -11.99 0.44 14.66
N ASP A 72 -11.03 0.95 15.43
CA ASP A 72 -11.08 2.30 15.99
C ASP A 72 -11.10 3.38 14.88
N PRO A 73 -12.11 4.27 14.84
CA PRO A 73 -12.16 5.36 13.87
C PRO A 73 -10.94 6.30 13.91
N ASP A 74 -10.24 6.40 15.04
CA ASP A 74 -9.04 7.23 15.15
C ASP A 74 -7.88 6.68 14.30
N GLY A 75 -7.80 5.36 14.10
CA GLY A 75 -6.84 4.76 13.17
C GLY A 75 -7.15 5.11 11.72
N ALA A 76 -8.43 5.22 11.34
CA ALA A 76 -8.80 5.63 9.98
C ALA A 76 -8.41 7.08 9.68
N LYS A 77 -8.26 7.94 10.70
CA LYS A 77 -7.75 9.30 10.48
C LYS A 77 -6.32 9.31 9.94
N ARG A 78 -5.49 8.32 10.32
CA ARG A 78 -4.14 8.17 9.75
C ARG A 78 -4.18 7.86 8.26
N LEU A 79 -5.08 6.97 7.85
CA LEU A 79 -5.31 6.64 6.45
C LEU A 79 -5.87 7.84 5.67
N LEU A 80 -6.77 8.62 6.27
CA LEU A 80 -7.30 9.84 5.64
C LEU A 80 -6.21 10.89 5.36
N ASN A 81 -5.15 10.95 6.18
CA ASN A 81 -4.01 11.83 5.93
C ASN A 81 -3.16 11.38 4.72
N LEU A 82 -3.22 10.11 4.35
CA LEU A 82 -2.58 9.52 3.16
C LEU A 82 -3.50 9.52 1.94
N GLU A 83 -4.50 10.42 1.91
CA GLU A 83 -5.52 10.51 0.85
C GLU A 83 -6.33 9.20 0.65
N CYS A 84 -6.28 8.26 1.61
CA CYS A 84 -7.06 7.03 1.55
C CYS A 84 -8.49 7.28 2.03
N GLN A 85 -9.47 6.73 1.33
CA GLN A 85 -10.87 6.85 1.71
C GLN A 85 -11.32 5.60 2.46
N VAL A 86 -11.79 5.76 3.70
CA VAL A 86 -12.29 4.67 4.53
C VAL A 86 -13.80 4.78 4.68
N LYS A 87 -14.54 3.71 4.37
CA LYS A 87 -15.99 3.62 4.56
C LYS A 87 -16.34 2.44 5.46
N TYR A 88 -17.20 2.68 6.43
CA TYR A 88 -17.70 1.67 7.35
C TYR A 88 -19.12 1.29 6.98
N ASN A 89 -19.34 0.01 6.67
CA ASN A 89 -20.64 -0.55 6.39
C ASN A 89 -20.99 -1.61 7.44
N LYS A 90 -22.23 -1.59 7.91
CA LYS A 90 -22.73 -2.61 8.83
C LYS A 90 -23.44 -3.67 8.02
N ASP A 91 -23.01 -4.92 8.16
CA ASP A 91 -23.54 -6.03 7.39
C ASP A 91 -23.78 -7.25 8.31
N THR A 92 -24.25 -8.35 7.73
CA THR A 92 -24.58 -9.57 8.44
C THR A 92 -23.92 -10.77 7.74
N LEU A 93 -23.05 -11.45 8.46
CA LEU A 93 -22.38 -12.65 7.99
C LEU A 93 -23.31 -13.85 8.16
N LEU A 94 -23.72 -14.43 7.03
CA LEU A 94 -24.52 -15.64 6.97
C LEU A 94 -23.59 -16.86 6.86
N MET A 95 -23.54 -17.68 7.90
CA MET A 95 -22.74 -18.90 7.91
C MET A 95 -23.64 -20.14 8.00
N PRO A 96 -23.41 -21.17 7.14
CA PRO A 96 -24.12 -22.43 7.29
C PRO A 96 -23.72 -23.10 8.60
N ARG A 97 -24.70 -23.54 9.39
CA ARG A 97 -24.43 -24.29 10.61
C ARG A 97 -23.98 -25.71 10.26
N ARG A 98 -22.95 -26.21 10.94
CA ARG A 98 -22.59 -27.63 10.86
C ARG A 98 -23.72 -28.48 11.46
N VAL A 99 -24.30 -29.36 10.66
CA VAL A 99 -25.38 -30.26 11.10
C VAL A 99 -24.80 -31.32 12.01
N LYS A 100 -25.18 -31.29 13.30
CA LYS A 100 -24.87 -32.36 14.25
C LYS A 100 -26.13 -33.11 14.67
N THR A 101 -27.24 -32.38 14.82
CA THR A 101 -28.52 -32.92 15.26
C THR A 101 -29.61 -32.56 14.26
N PHE A 102 -30.72 -33.29 14.27
CA PHE A 102 -31.89 -33.03 13.41
C PHE A 102 -32.44 -31.59 13.59
N ASP A 103 -32.27 -31.01 14.77
CA ASP A 103 -32.65 -29.62 15.07
C ASP A 103 -31.83 -28.57 14.31
N ASP A 104 -30.66 -28.93 13.77
CA ASP A 104 -29.81 -28.03 12.96
C ASP A 104 -30.22 -27.99 11.49
N VAL A 105 -31.32 -28.66 11.13
CA VAL A 105 -31.79 -28.84 9.77
C VAL A 105 -33.18 -28.22 9.61
N ASP A 106 -33.38 -27.45 8.55
CA ASP A 106 -34.68 -27.01 8.05
C ASP A 106 -35.18 -28.01 7.00
N VAL A 107 -36.46 -28.35 7.08
CA VAL A 107 -37.13 -29.29 6.16
C VAL A 107 -37.94 -28.48 5.15
N ASP A 108 -37.46 -28.44 3.91
CA ASP A 108 -38.18 -27.85 2.79
C ASP A 108 -38.97 -28.95 2.05
N ILE A 109 -40.29 -28.76 1.88
CA ILE A 109 -41.13 -29.68 1.11
C ILE A 109 -41.25 -29.14 -0.31
N ARG A 110 -40.83 -29.92 -1.30
CA ARG A 110 -40.99 -29.55 -2.71
C ARG A 110 -42.45 -29.69 -3.15
N PRO A 111 -42.84 -29.04 -4.27
CA PRO A 111 -44.17 -29.22 -4.87
C PRO A 111 -44.51 -30.68 -5.22
N ASP A 112 -43.48 -31.50 -5.45
CA ASP A 112 -43.54 -32.94 -5.74
C ASP A 112 -43.63 -33.83 -4.48
N GLY A 113 -43.83 -33.22 -3.29
CA GLY A 113 -43.95 -33.95 -2.02
C GLY A 113 -42.64 -34.48 -1.43
N SER A 114 -41.51 -34.40 -2.15
CA SER A 114 -40.19 -34.80 -1.63
C SER A 114 -39.63 -33.79 -0.62
N GLN A 115 -39.09 -34.30 0.50
CA GLN A 115 -38.46 -33.51 1.56
C GLN A 115 -36.98 -33.26 1.27
N ARG A 116 -36.52 -32.02 1.43
CA ARG A 116 -35.11 -31.63 1.36
C ARG A 116 -34.65 -31.06 2.71
N TYR A 117 -33.59 -31.65 3.23
CA TYR A 117 -32.91 -31.21 4.44
C TYR A 117 -31.88 -30.14 4.09
N LYS A 118 -32.06 -28.92 4.62
CA LYS A 118 -31.11 -27.81 4.47
C LYS A 118 -30.52 -27.48 5.84
N ALA A 119 -29.21 -27.23 5.90
CA ALA A 119 -28.61 -26.76 7.15
C ALA A 119 -29.17 -25.37 7.51
N LYS A 120 -29.53 -25.18 8.79
CA LYS A 120 -29.90 -23.86 9.30
C LYS A 120 -28.74 -22.88 9.12
N THR A 121 -29.06 -21.66 8.73
CA THR A 121 -28.06 -20.59 8.58
C THR A 121 -28.00 -19.79 9.87
N THR A 122 -26.79 -19.58 10.39
CA THR A 122 -26.55 -18.69 11.53
C THR A 122 -26.19 -17.32 10.99
N SER A 123 -26.82 -16.30 11.54
CA SER A 123 -26.65 -14.90 11.17
C SER A 123 -25.90 -14.19 12.28
N GLU A 124 -24.72 -13.67 11.98
CA GLU A 124 -23.89 -12.91 12.92
C GLU A 124 -23.65 -11.48 12.38
N PRO A 125 -23.81 -10.44 13.21
CA PRO A 125 -23.53 -9.07 12.75
C PRO A 125 -22.03 -8.92 12.45
N CYS A 126 -21.69 -8.22 11.38
CA CYS A 126 -20.31 -7.89 11.01
C CYS A 126 -20.17 -6.44 10.54
N TRP A 127 -18.92 -5.98 10.51
CA TRP A 127 -18.55 -4.69 9.95
C TRP A 127 -17.67 -4.94 8.74
N VAL A 128 -17.98 -4.22 7.66
CA VAL A 128 -17.20 -4.23 6.42
C VAL A 128 -16.59 -2.85 6.27
N VAL A 129 -15.26 -2.79 6.31
CA VAL A 129 -14.48 -1.57 6.12
C VAL A 129 -13.92 -1.60 4.71
N GLU A 130 -14.39 -0.69 3.87
CA GLU A 130 -13.88 -0.50 2.51
C GLU A 130 -12.81 0.59 2.54
N ILE A 131 -11.59 0.23 2.15
CA ILE A 131 -10.45 1.14 2.06
C ILE A 131 -10.14 1.35 0.58
N LYS A 132 -10.17 2.60 0.13
CA LYS A 132 -9.74 3.02 -1.21
C LYS A 132 -8.44 3.77 -1.09
N MET A 133 -7.39 3.16 -1.59
CA MET A 133 -6.04 3.71 -1.57
C MET A 133 -5.68 4.25 -2.97
N PRO A 134 -5.07 5.44 -3.08
CA PRO A 134 -4.53 5.92 -4.35
C PRO A 134 -3.51 4.93 -4.90
N ARG A 135 -3.57 4.66 -6.21
CA ARG A 135 -2.67 3.70 -6.87
C ARG A 135 -1.19 4.02 -6.73
N ARG A 136 -0.83 5.29 -6.49
CA ARG A 136 0.57 5.73 -6.33
C ARG A 136 1.29 4.96 -5.24
N TYR A 137 0.64 4.71 -4.11
CA TYR A 137 1.24 4.00 -2.97
C TYR A 137 1.48 2.51 -3.21
N VAL A 138 0.81 1.93 -4.20
CA VAL A 138 0.91 0.51 -4.53
C VAL A 138 1.78 0.33 -5.77
N ASP A 139 1.64 1.18 -6.78
CA ASP A 139 2.38 1.07 -8.04
C ASP A 139 3.85 1.59 -7.98
N GLU A 140 4.27 2.30 -6.92
CA GLU A 140 5.59 2.98 -6.82
C GLU A 140 6.81 2.03 -6.73
N PHE A 141 6.62 0.71 -6.75
CA PHE A 141 7.71 -0.25 -6.95
C PHE A 141 7.93 -0.65 -8.43
N ASN A 142 7.28 0.03 -9.39
CA ASN A 142 7.72 -0.03 -10.79
C ASN A 142 9.06 0.71 -10.93
N ALA A 143 10.18 -0.01 -10.82
CA ALA A 143 11.52 0.12 -11.42
C ALA A 143 12.17 1.51 -11.75
N ASP A 144 11.42 2.59 -11.91
CA ASP A 144 11.88 3.93 -12.33
C ASP A 144 12.50 4.74 -11.18
N VAL A 145 12.19 4.44 -9.91
CA VAL A 145 12.87 5.12 -8.78
C VAL A 145 14.30 4.58 -8.59
N VAL A 146 14.58 3.34 -9.01
CA VAL A 146 15.93 2.76 -8.94
C VAL A 146 16.79 3.20 -10.12
N SER A 147 16.21 3.49 -11.29
CA SER A 147 16.97 3.97 -12.46
C SER A 147 17.33 5.46 -12.37
N VAL A 148 16.59 6.27 -11.62
CA VAL A 148 16.93 7.70 -11.41
C VAL A 148 18.09 7.89 -10.42
N ASP A 149 18.36 6.91 -9.54
CA ASP A 149 19.48 6.95 -8.61
C ASP A 149 20.80 6.42 -9.19
N GLU A 150 20.77 5.59 -10.25
CA GLU A 150 21.98 5.14 -10.94
C GLU A 150 22.67 6.27 -11.76
N ASP A 151 21.89 7.24 -12.25
CA ASP A 151 22.40 8.40 -13.01
C ASP A 151 22.96 9.52 -12.10
N ASN A 152 22.83 9.39 -10.78
CA ASN A 152 23.30 10.36 -9.79
C ASN A 152 24.60 9.93 -9.08
N TYR A 153 25.41 9.05 -9.69
CA TYR A 153 26.80 8.92 -9.28
C TYR A 153 27.51 10.26 -9.48
N VAL A 154 27.73 10.96 -8.37
CA VAL A 154 28.56 12.16 -8.29
C VAL A 154 29.93 11.79 -8.84
N ASP A 155 30.25 12.33 -10.00
CA ASP A 155 31.50 12.18 -10.73
C ASP A 155 32.64 12.79 -9.88
N GLN A 156 33.25 11.98 -9.00
CA GLN A 156 34.24 12.42 -8.00
C GLN A 156 35.52 12.98 -8.65
N GLU A 157 35.73 12.79 -9.96
CA GLU A 157 36.88 13.36 -10.69
C GLU A 157 36.79 14.88 -10.90
N LYS A 158 35.61 15.50 -10.85
CA LYS A 158 35.49 16.97 -10.99
C LYS A 158 35.77 17.73 -9.70
N ALA A 159 35.75 17.08 -8.55
CA ALA A 159 36.04 17.70 -7.25
C ALA A 159 37.55 17.82 -6.94
N GLN A 160 38.41 17.09 -7.65
CA GLN A 160 39.87 17.13 -7.42
C GLN A 160 40.65 18.11 -8.29
N ASN A 161 40.03 18.74 -9.29
CA ASN A 161 40.71 19.67 -10.20
C ASN A 161 40.54 21.16 -9.85
N GLN A 162 40.03 21.48 -8.67
CA GLN A 162 40.08 22.82 -8.06
C GLN A 162 40.84 22.76 -6.74
N GLY A 163 42.15 22.57 -6.85
CA GLY A 163 43.03 22.48 -5.68
C GLY A 163 44.52 22.59 -6.03
N SER A 164 44.89 23.34 -7.08
CA SER A 164 46.27 23.77 -7.28
C SER A 164 46.58 24.89 -6.29
N ALA A 165 47.27 24.53 -5.21
CA ALA A 165 47.65 25.39 -4.08
C ALA A 165 48.87 26.30 -4.35
N ASP A 166 49.06 26.78 -5.59
CA ASP A 166 50.22 27.60 -5.98
C ASP A 166 49.81 28.90 -6.68
N ALA A 167 49.09 29.81 -6.00
CA ALA A 167 48.88 31.17 -6.52
C ALA A 167 48.56 32.27 -5.49
N ILE A 168 48.58 32.01 -4.17
CA ILE A 168 48.22 33.04 -3.17
C ILE A 168 49.45 33.74 -2.55
N ALA A 169 50.67 33.29 -2.87
CA ALA A 169 51.89 33.83 -2.23
C ALA A 169 52.38 35.21 -2.74
N ASN A 170 51.63 35.94 -3.59
CA ASN A 170 52.16 37.18 -4.17
C ASN A 170 51.17 38.37 -4.21
N THR A 171 50.30 38.50 -3.21
CA THR A 171 49.55 39.75 -2.97
C THR A 171 50.26 40.58 -1.89
N PRO A 172 50.75 41.80 -2.18
CA PRO A 172 51.35 42.65 -1.16
C PRO A 172 50.26 43.13 -0.19
N LEU A 173 50.48 42.93 1.12
CA LEU A 173 49.59 43.46 2.16
C LEU A 173 49.69 45.00 2.20
N PRO A 174 48.58 45.72 2.47
CA PRO A 174 48.59 47.17 2.58
C PRO A 174 49.31 47.62 3.86
N ILE A 175 50.20 48.61 3.72
CA ILE A 175 51.00 49.18 4.81
C ILE A 175 50.09 50.08 5.67
N PRO A 176 50.10 49.98 7.02
CA PRO A 176 49.34 50.89 7.88
C PRO A 176 49.96 52.31 7.89
N PRO A 177 49.16 53.38 7.99
CA PRO A 177 49.68 54.74 8.02
C PRO A 177 50.42 55.06 9.32
N SER A 178 51.58 55.69 9.18
CA SER A 178 52.45 56.13 10.28
C SER A 178 51.80 57.26 11.11
N PRO A 179 51.84 57.21 12.46
CA PRO A 179 51.43 58.33 13.29
C PRO A 179 52.46 59.47 13.15
N GLY A 180 52.02 60.59 12.58
CA GLY A 180 52.85 61.79 12.44
C GLY A 180 53.28 62.35 13.79
N LEU A 181 54.57 62.71 13.90
CA LEU A 181 55.06 63.61 14.94
C LEU A 181 54.40 64.99 14.74
N GLY A 182 53.55 65.38 15.69
CA GLY A 182 53.13 66.75 15.92
C GLY A 182 53.85 67.30 17.14
N ILE A 183 54.80 68.22 16.87
CA ILE A 183 55.36 69.31 17.69
C ILE A 183 55.51 69.09 19.21
#